data_AF-A0A2N1NED0-F1
#
_entry.id   AF-A0A2N1NED0-F1
#
_cell.length_a   1.000
_cell.length_b   1.000
_cell.length_c   1.000
_cell.angle_alpha   90.00
_cell.angle_beta   90.00
_cell.angle_gamma   90.00
#
_symmetry.space_group_name_H-M   'P 1'
#
loop_
_entity.id
_entity.type
_entity.pdbx_description
1 polymer ?
#
loop_
_entity_poly.entity_id
_entity_poly.type
_entity_poly.pdbx_seq_one_letter_code
_entity_poly.pdbx_strand_id
1 'polypeptide(L)'
;MKKLRNTKITDFAKPHHPHLKHIQKQRKESMLKWMLITDQPISTVTNSVYKEKISNFDLFFIIPEEQKVKIMISKSYNYNRENLKNLLNEMATSVSLTTDLWSSRAKHEYLGIAATWITTDFKIS
;
A
#
# COMPACT_ATOMS: atom_id res chain seq x y z
N MET A 1 -44.29 41.40 4.67
CA MET A 1 -44.13 40.22 3.80
C MET A 1 -42.72 39.66 3.95
N LYS A 2 -42.57 38.38 4.33
CA LYS A 2 -41.26 37.71 4.48
C LYS A 2 -40.70 37.40 3.08
N LYS A 3 -39.55 37.97 2.72
CA LYS A 3 -38.87 37.71 1.44
C LYS A 3 -38.40 36.25 1.43
N LEU A 4 -38.93 35.44 0.51
CA LEU A 4 -38.52 34.06 0.33
C LEU A 4 -37.05 34.05 -0.14
N ARG A 5 -36.16 33.41 0.61
CA ARG A 5 -34.76 33.23 0.21
C ARG A 5 -34.74 32.21 -0.93
N ASN A 6 -34.46 32.67 -2.15
CA ASN A 6 -34.18 31.79 -3.28
C ASN A 6 -32.87 31.04 -3.02
N THR A 7 -32.96 29.81 -2.51
CA THR A 7 -31.84 28.87 -2.44
C THR A 7 -31.74 28.21 -3.82
N LYS A 8 -30.60 28.35 -4.48
CA LYS A 8 -30.35 27.66 -5.76
C LYS A 8 -30.10 26.18 -5.44
N ILE A 9 -30.48 25.28 -6.35
CA ILE A 9 -30.24 23.82 -6.20
C ILE A 9 -28.74 23.53 -5.93
N THR A 10 -27.85 24.38 -6.44
CA THR A 10 -26.40 24.35 -6.20
C THR A 10 -25.99 24.54 -4.74
N ASP A 11 -26.84 25.14 -3.90
CA ASP A 11 -26.55 25.38 -2.48
C ASP A 11 -26.63 24.07 -1.66
N PHE A 12 -27.30 23.04 -2.19
CA PHE A 12 -27.39 21.69 -1.60
C PHE A 12 -26.31 20.73 -2.13
N ALA A 13 -25.71 21.03 -3.28
CA ALA A 13 -24.60 20.25 -3.81
C ALA A 13 -23.34 20.63 -3.04
N LYS A 14 -23.02 19.91 -1.96
CA LYS A 14 -21.70 20.02 -1.32
C LYS A 14 -20.66 19.70 -2.40
N PRO A 15 -19.80 20.65 -2.80
CA PRO A 15 -18.76 20.36 -3.77
C PRO A 15 -17.90 19.21 -3.24
N HIS A 16 -17.67 18.23 -4.10
CA HIS A 16 -16.90 17.04 -3.81
C HIS A 16 -15.41 17.43 -3.72
N HIS A 17 -15.03 18.09 -2.63
CA HIS A 17 -13.67 18.57 -2.45
C HIS A 17 -12.81 17.43 -1.94
N PRO A 18 -11.75 17.06 -2.68
CA PRO A 18 -10.77 16.12 -2.17
C PRO A 18 -10.19 16.63 -0.86
N HIS A 19 -9.83 15.70 0.03
CA HIS A 19 -9.04 16.07 1.19
C HIS A 19 -7.76 16.83 0.82
N LEU A 20 -7.26 17.62 1.78
CA LEU A 20 -5.93 18.24 1.66
C LEU A 20 -4.88 17.18 1.30
N LYS A 21 -3.86 17.60 0.55
CA LYS A 21 -2.82 16.71 0.02
C LYS A 21 -2.18 15.81 1.09
N HIS A 22 -1.92 16.34 2.29
CA HIS A 22 -1.31 15.57 3.37
C HIS A 22 -2.24 14.47 3.90
N ILE A 23 -3.53 14.76 4.08
CA ILE A 23 -4.55 13.78 4.51
C ILE A 23 -4.72 12.69 3.44
N GLN A 24 -4.79 13.07 2.16
CA GLN A 24 -4.86 12.09 1.06
C GLN A 24 -3.64 11.17 1.03
N LYS A 25 -2.45 11.72 1.30
CA LYS A 25 -1.20 10.96 1.37
C LYS A 25 -1.25 9.94 2.51
N GLN A 26 -1.59 10.39 3.72
CA GLN A 26 -1.68 9.52 4.90
C GLN A 26 -2.66 8.35 4.71
N ARG A 27 -3.80 8.62 4.08
CA ARG A 27 -4.80 7.58 3.79
C ARG A 27 -4.36 6.61 2.71
N LYS A 28 -3.67 7.10 1.67
CA LYS A 28 -3.04 6.25 0.65
C LYS A 28 -1.99 5.32 1.26
N GLU A 29 -1.17 5.83 2.18
CA GLU A 29 -0.18 5.04 2.91
C GLU A 29 -0.84 3.99 3.82
N SER A 30 -1.90 4.38 4.54
CA SER A 30 -2.67 3.46 5.38
C SER A 30 -3.34 2.35 4.56
N MET A 31 -3.93 2.71 3.42
CA MET A 31 -4.52 1.76 2.47
C MET A 31 -3.47 0.81 1.91
N LEU A 32 -2.31 1.33 1.47
CA LEU A 32 -1.22 0.52 0.95
C LEU A 32 -0.72 -0.47 2.02
N LYS A 33 -0.53 0.00 3.25
CA LYS A 33 -0.12 -0.85 4.38
C LYS A 33 -1.11 -1.99 4.61
N TRP A 34 -2.42 -1.70 4.61
CA TRP A 34 -3.45 -2.72 4.72
C TRP A 34 -3.37 -3.74 3.59
N MET A 35 -3.25 -3.29 2.33
CA MET A 35 -3.14 -4.18 1.17
C MET A 35 -1.93 -5.10 1.26
N LEU A 36 -0.77 -4.58 1.69
CA LEU A 36 0.48 -5.35 1.81
C LEU A 36 0.43 -6.37 2.96
N ILE A 37 -0.18 -6.03 4.10
CA ILE A 37 -0.26 -6.92 5.26
C ILE A 37 -1.31 -8.03 5.06
N THR A 38 -2.33 -7.77 4.25
CA THR A 38 -3.44 -8.70 4.02
C THR A 38 -3.42 -9.33 2.62
N ASP A 39 -2.29 -9.25 1.93
CA ASP A 39 -2.05 -9.83 0.60
C ASP A 39 -3.16 -9.54 -0.42
N GLN A 40 -3.69 -8.32 -0.40
CA GLN A 40 -4.80 -7.95 -1.27
C GLN A 40 -4.33 -7.78 -2.71
N PRO A 41 -5.11 -8.27 -3.69
CA PRO A 41 -4.77 -8.06 -5.09
C PRO A 41 -4.84 -6.57 -5.44
N ILE A 42 -4.01 -6.14 -6.39
CA ILE A 42 -4.00 -4.74 -6.85
C ILE A 42 -5.37 -4.34 -7.42
N SER A 43 -6.11 -5.27 -8.02
CA SER A 43 -7.47 -5.06 -8.52
C SER A 43 -8.50 -4.72 -7.44
N THR A 44 -8.15 -4.83 -6.15
CA THR A 44 -9.02 -4.37 -5.05
C THR A 44 -9.38 -2.89 -5.19
N VAL A 45 -8.45 -2.04 -5.67
CA VAL A 45 -8.73 -0.59 -5.80
C VAL A 45 -9.66 -0.26 -6.97
N THR A 46 -9.88 -1.18 -7.91
CA THR A 46 -10.82 -1.02 -9.02
C THR A 46 -12.18 -1.62 -8.73
N ASN A 47 -12.27 -2.56 -7.79
CA ASN A 47 -13.52 -3.21 -7.35
C ASN A 47 -14.57 -2.19 -6.87
N SER A 48 -15.78 -2.26 -7.44
CA SER A 48 -16.88 -1.34 -7.14
C SER A 48 -17.37 -1.42 -5.70
N VAL A 49 -17.52 -2.63 -5.14
CA VAL A 49 -17.95 -2.86 -3.76
C VAL A 49 -16.93 -2.31 -2.76
N TYR A 50 -15.64 -2.45 -3.06
CA TYR A 50 -14.59 -1.83 -2.25
C TYR A 50 -14.67 -0.29 -2.30
N LYS A 51 -14.82 0.31 -3.49
CA LYS A 51 -14.97 1.76 -3.63
C LYS A 51 -16.18 2.29 -2.86
N GLU A 52 -17.31 1.60 -2.95
CA GLU A 52 -18.53 1.93 -2.21
C GLU A 52 -18.29 1.85 -0.69
N LYS A 53 -17.70 0.74 -0.22
CA LYS A 53 -17.35 0.59 1.19
C LYS A 53 -16.49 1.74 1.69
N ILE A 54 -15.44 2.09 0.96
CA ILE A 54 -14.52 3.19 1.34
C ILE A 54 -15.22 4.55 1.30
N SER A 55 -16.07 4.79 0.30
CA SER A 55 -16.92 6.00 0.22
C SER A 55 -17.83 6.14 1.45
N ASN A 56 -18.37 5.05 1.98
CA ASN A 56 -19.22 5.06 3.17
C ASN A 56 -18.45 5.47 4.44
N PHE A 57 -17.17 5.10 4.55
CA PHE A 57 -16.32 5.56 5.65
C PHE A 57 -15.79 6.97 5.42
N ASP A 58 -15.51 7.33 4.17
CA ASP A 58 -14.73 8.51 3.83
C ASP A 58 -14.96 8.99 2.41
N LEU A 59 -16.05 9.72 2.23
CA LEU A 59 -16.55 10.19 0.94
C LEU A 59 -15.54 11.01 0.11
N PHE A 60 -14.60 11.69 0.77
CA PHE A 60 -13.67 12.60 0.12
C PHE A 60 -12.29 11.97 -0.16
N PHE A 61 -12.10 10.70 0.23
CA PHE A 61 -10.86 9.98 -0.08
C PHE A 61 -10.82 9.61 -1.55
N ILE A 62 -9.72 9.96 -2.23
CA ILE A 62 -9.51 9.56 -3.62
C ILE A 62 -8.65 8.30 -3.61
N ILE A 63 -9.32 7.18 -3.84
CA ILE A 63 -8.68 5.88 -4.03
C ILE A 63 -7.74 5.98 -5.24
N PRO A 64 -6.45 5.62 -5.10
CA PRO A 64 -5.51 5.64 -6.21
C PRO A 64 -5.85 4.57 -7.24
N GLU A 65 -5.56 4.85 -8.51
CA GLU A 65 -5.63 3.86 -9.58
C GLU A 65 -4.55 2.77 -9.43
N GLU A 66 -4.74 1.63 -10.08
CA GLU A 66 -3.82 0.49 -10.00
C GLU A 66 -2.39 0.84 -10.39
N GLN A 67 -2.19 1.64 -11.45
CA GLN A 67 -0.85 2.09 -11.85
C GLN A 67 -0.15 2.86 -10.73
N LYS A 68 -0.90 3.71 -10.03
CA LYS A 68 -0.38 4.48 -8.90
C LYS A 68 -0.08 3.59 -7.70
N VAL A 69 -0.90 2.57 -7.44
CA VAL A 69 -0.63 1.55 -6.42
C VAL A 69 0.66 0.79 -6.75
N LYS A 70 0.85 0.36 -7.99
CA LYS A 70 2.09 -0.29 -8.45
C LYS A 70 3.32 0.59 -8.19
N ILE A 71 3.26 1.87 -8.56
CA ILE A 71 4.35 2.82 -8.29
C ILE A 71 4.62 2.95 -6.79
N MET A 72 3.57 2.99 -5.96
CA MET A 72 3.71 3.06 -4.51
C MET A 72 4.37 1.80 -3.93
N ILE A 73 3.98 0.61 -4.40
CA ILE A 73 4.61 -0.67 -4.01
C ILE A 73 6.09 -0.65 -4.41
N SER A 74 6.42 -0.29 -5.65
CA SER A 74 7.82 -0.23 -6.11
C SER A 74 8.67 0.75 -5.30
N LYS A 75 8.12 1.92 -4.96
CA LYS A 75 8.81 2.88 -4.08
C LYS A 75 9.05 2.32 -2.69
N SER A 76 8.03 1.68 -2.10
CA SER A 76 8.16 1.06 -0.78
C SER A 76 9.18 -0.07 -0.78
N TYR A 77 9.18 -0.91 -1.81
CA TYR A 77 10.16 -1.98 -2.00
C TYR A 77 11.57 -1.44 -2.08
N ASN A 78 11.82 -0.45 -2.95
CA ASN A 78 13.16 0.13 -3.12
C ASN A 78 13.66 0.76 -1.82
N TYR A 79 12.80 1.50 -1.12
CA TYR A 79 13.14 2.09 0.18
C TYR A 79 13.52 1.01 1.21
N ASN A 80 12.68 -0.02 1.37
CA ASN A 80 12.94 -1.09 2.32
C ASN A 80 14.15 -1.94 1.94
N ARG A 81 14.42 -2.14 0.65
CA ARG A 81 15.60 -2.85 0.16
C ARG A 81 16.89 -2.11 0.51
N GLU A 82 16.95 -0.81 0.30
CA GLU A 82 18.15 -0.04 0.67
C GLU A 82 18.34 0.00 2.19
N ASN A 83 17.26 0.14 2.96
CA ASN A 83 17.32 0.03 4.41
C ASN A 83 17.84 -1.34 4.88
N LEU A 84 17.34 -2.43 4.27
CA LEU A 84 17.78 -3.78 4.60
C LEU A 84 19.26 -3.99 4.26
N LYS A 85 19.74 -3.49 3.12
CA LYS A 85 21.16 -3.54 2.79
C LYS A 85 22.03 -2.80 3.80
N ASN A 86 21.62 -1.59 4.19
CA ASN A 86 22.36 -0.82 5.19
C ASN A 86 22.38 -1.57 6.53
N LEU A 87 21.24 -2.13 6.95
CA LEU A 87 21.14 -2.95 8.15
C LEU A 87 22.08 -4.16 8.11
N LEU A 88 22.12 -4.89 6.99
CA LEU A 88 23.01 -6.03 6.80
C LEU A 88 24.48 -5.61 6.85
N ASN A 89 24.84 -4.51 6.18
CA ASN A 89 26.22 -3.99 6.19
C ASN A 89 26.68 -3.52 7.57
N GLU A 90 25.77 -2.95 8.37
CA GLU A 90 26.08 -2.41 9.70
C GLU A 90 26.10 -3.51 10.78
N MET A 91 25.17 -4.47 10.72
CA MET A 91 24.93 -5.41 11.82
C MET A 91 25.36 -6.85 11.53
N ALA A 92 25.29 -7.32 10.29
CA ALA A 92 25.51 -8.74 10.02
C ALA A 92 26.99 -9.07 9.89
N THR A 93 27.55 -9.73 10.90
CA THR A 93 28.92 -10.28 10.83
C THR A 93 29.01 -11.47 9.89
N SER A 94 27.94 -12.26 9.79
CA SER A 94 27.83 -13.40 8.87
C SER A 94 26.37 -13.57 8.43
N VAL A 95 26.19 -14.10 7.23
CA VAL A 95 24.87 -14.37 6.64
C VAL A 95 24.87 -15.81 6.12
N SER A 96 23.87 -16.58 6.52
CA SER A 96 23.59 -17.90 5.93
C SER A 96 22.59 -17.73 4.79
N LEU A 97 22.90 -18.31 3.64
CA LEU A 97 22.04 -18.30 2.45
C LEU A 97 21.51 -19.70 2.22
N THR A 98 20.20 -19.82 2.09
CA THR A 98 19.51 -21.06 1.73
C THR A 98 18.83 -20.86 0.39
N THR A 99 18.94 -21.87 -0.47
CA THR A 99 18.37 -21.88 -1.81
C THR A 99 17.41 -23.04 -1.92
N ASP A 100 16.17 -22.77 -2.30
CA ASP A 100 15.15 -23.76 -2.57
C ASP A 100 14.80 -23.73 -4.06
N LEU A 101 14.79 -24.90 -4.71
CA LEU A 101 14.45 -25.03 -6.12
C LEU A 101 13.21 -25.92 -6.26
N TRP A 102 12.20 -25.40 -6.95
CA TRP A 102 10.99 -26.17 -7.24
C TRP A 102 10.45 -25.85 -8.62
N SER A 103 9.70 -26.79 -9.18
CA SER A 103 8.96 -26.60 -10.44
C SER A 103 7.47 -26.57 -10.14
N SER A 104 6.74 -25.63 -10.74
CA SER A 104 5.28 -25.64 -10.66
C SER A 104 4.66 -26.69 -11.58
N ARG A 105 3.38 -26.99 -11.35
CA ARG A 105 2.57 -27.82 -12.27
C ARG A 105 2.49 -27.23 -13.68
N ALA A 106 2.68 -25.92 -13.82
CA ALA A 106 2.76 -25.24 -15.11
C ALA A 106 4.16 -25.34 -15.76
N LYS A 107 5.05 -26.20 -15.24
CA LYS A 107 6.43 -26.41 -15.71
C LYS A 107 7.30 -25.14 -15.67
N HIS A 108 6.99 -24.22 -14.76
CA HIS A 108 7.86 -23.07 -14.49
C HIS A 108 8.81 -23.44 -13.35
N GLU A 109 10.09 -23.17 -13.55
CA GLU A 109 11.12 -23.37 -12.53
C GLU A 109 11.25 -22.11 -11.67
N TYR A 110 11.42 -22.29 -10.37
CA TYR A 110 11.57 -21.22 -9.39
C TYR A 110 12.80 -21.50 -8.52
N LEU A 111 13.51 -20.42 -8.19
CA LEU A 111 14.59 -20.40 -7.22
C LEU A 111 14.21 -19.43 -6.11
N GLY A 112 13.89 -19.97 -4.94
CA GLY A 112 13.76 -19.21 -3.71
C GLY A 112 15.14 -19.05 -3.08
N ILE A 113 15.48 -17.82 -2.68
CA ILE A 113 16.69 -17.53 -1.92
C ILE A 113 16.25 -16.87 -0.61
N ALA A 114 16.62 -17.46 0.51
CA ALA A 114 16.39 -16.89 1.83
C ALA A 114 17.73 -16.66 2.53
N ALA A 115 17.90 -15.45 3.06
CA ALA A 115 19.05 -15.04 3.84
C ALA A 115 18.66 -14.95 5.31
N THR A 116 19.45 -15.55 6.19
CA THR A 116 19.27 -15.49 7.64
C THR A 116 20.54 -15.00 8.31
N TRP A 117 20.43 -14.13 9.30
CA TRP A 117 21.57 -13.61 10.07
C TRP A 117 21.25 -13.50 11.56
N ILE A 118 22.29 -13.33 12.37
CA ILE A 118 22.15 -13.11 13.82
C ILE A 118 22.24 -11.62 14.11
N THR A 119 21.26 -11.09 14.84
CA THR A 119 21.24 -9.70 15.30
C THR A 119 22.08 -9.50 16.56
N THR A 120 22.34 -8.24 16.94
CA THR A 120 23.13 -7.90 18.13
C THR A 120 22.48 -8.34 19.45
N ASP A 121 21.16 -8.56 19.45
CA ASP A 121 20.42 -9.14 20.58
C ASP A 121 20.31 -10.67 20.52
N PHE A 122 21.18 -11.32 19.74
CA PHE A 122 21.26 -12.79 19.57
C PHE A 122 19.95 -13.43 19.10
N LYS A 123 19.19 -12.72 18.26
CA LYS A 123 18.00 -13.26 17.59
C LYS A 123 18.30 -13.61 16.14
N ILE A 124 17.55 -14.57 15.62
CA ILE A 124 17.57 -14.91 14.20
C ILE A 124 16.63 -13.91 13.48
N SER A 125 17.13 -13.32 12.40
CA SER A 125 16.36 -12.45 11.50
C SER A 125 16.45 -12.95 10.06
#